data_AF-A0A7C4E762-F1
#
_entry.id   AF-A0A7C4E762-F1
#
_cell.length_a   1.000
_cell.length_b   1.000
_cell.length_c   1.000
_cell.angle_alpha   90.00
_cell.angle_beta   90.00
_cell.angle_gamma   90.00
#
_symmetry.space_group_name_H-M   'P 1'
#
loop_
_entity.id
_entity.type
_entity.pdbx_description
1 polymer ?
#
loop_
_entity_poly.entity_id
_entity_poly.type
_entity_poly.pdbx_seq_one_letter_code
_entity_poly.pdbx_strand_id
1 'polypeptide(L)'
;MVVQQPIRTAKHAGRVLDFEIQRLTTRSKGIRTAVCVFTSTDDMGGKAEIVRQFKALQMNVVVVLVGYPSGIGAFKDADAIVLAYCSPDSCAETMKGVADVLVGQAPMFMRPIPNDLKTKVGKKELYSPLDIIRTPAGVLPVTINDEFKAGTFITYDPKDTLKKAVWDFGDGDRKKDLYVEKAYKKPGRYAVTLTITDKKGQMSSLTFHTVVEDDMATNMTEGQG
;
A
#
# COMPACT_ATOMS: atom_id res chain seq x y z
N MET A 1 -6.82 -21.71 -5.25
CA MET A 1 -5.57 -22.45 -5.50
C MET A 1 -4.66 -21.55 -6.32
N VAL A 2 -3.56 -21.06 -5.74
CA VAL A 2 -2.58 -20.23 -6.46
C VAL A 2 -1.53 -21.17 -7.02
N VAL A 3 -1.54 -21.38 -8.34
CA VAL A 3 -0.52 -22.19 -9.01
C VAL A 3 0.65 -21.27 -9.33
N GLN A 4 1.78 -21.46 -8.63
CA GLN A 4 3.02 -20.78 -8.95
C GLN A 4 3.82 -21.65 -9.92
N GLN A 5 4.19 -21.11 -11.08
CA GLN A 5 5.02 -21.82 -12.05
C GLN A 5 6.14 -20.92 -12.56
N PRO A 6 7.42 -21.25 -12.29
CA PRO A 6 8.55 -20.50 -12.81
C PRO A 6 8.72 -20.80 -14.31
N ILE A 7 8.58 -19.77 -15.14
CA ILE A 7 8.87 -19.84 -16.59
C ILE A 7 10.37 -19.57 -16.75
N ARG A 8 11.12 -20.55 -17.27
CA ARG A 8 12.54 -20.37 -17.62
C ARG A 8 12.62 -19.91 -19.06
N THR A 9 12.81 -18.62 -19.30
CA THR A 9 13.15 -18.09 -20.62
C THR A 9 14.55 -18.57 -21.03
N ALA A 10 14.63 -19.67 -21.76
CA ALA A 10 15.84 -20.05 -22.49
C ALA A 10 16.03 -19.10 -23.68
N LYS A 11 17.27 -18.72 -23.97
CA LYS A 11 17.74 -17.83 -25.06
C LYS A 11 17.28 -18.18 -26.49
N HIS A 12 16.36 -19.13 -26.69
CA HIS A 12 15.78 -19.52 -27.98
C HIS A 12 14.25 -19.31 -27.92
N ALA A 13 13.88 -18.04 -27.90
CA ALA A 13 12.62 -17.49 -27.38
C ALA A 13 11.35 -17.63 -28.26
N GLY A 14 11.34 -18.53 -29.25
CA GLY A 14 10.13 -18.77 -30.06
C GLY A 14 9.36 -20.01 -29.61
N ARG A 15 9.95 -21.18 -29.86
CA ARG A 15 9.23 -22.47 -29.77
C ARG A 15 8.93 -22.94 -28.34
N VAL A 16 9.72 -22.53 -27.34
CA VAL A 16 9.50 -22.93 -25.94
C VAL A 16 8.36 -22.11 -25.32
N LEU A 17 8.27 -20.82 -25.64
CA LEU A 17 7.21 -19.93 -25.18
C LEU A 17 5.86 -20.35 -25.74
N ASP A 18 5.76 -20.65 -27.03
CA ASP A 18 4.52 -21.14 -27.64
C ASP A 18 4.06 -22.47 -26.99
N PHE A 19 4.99 -23.39 -26.72
CA PHE A 19 4.67 -24.67 -26.06
C PHE A 19 4.21 -24.47 -24.61
N GLU A 20 4.86 -23.57 -23.88
CA GLU A 20 4.53 -23.30 -22.48
C GLU A 20 3.20 -22.55 -22.36
N ILE A 21 2.90 -21.65 -23.31
CA ILE A 21 1.62 -20.94 -23.41
C ILE A 21 0.51 -21.88 -23.87
N GLN A 22 0.76 -22.76 -24.85
CA GLN A 22 -0.19 -23.79 -25.27
C GLN A 22 -0.47 -24.79 -24.14
N ARG A 23 0.54 -25.16 -23.34
CA ARG A 23 0.37 -26.03 -22.17
C ARG A 23 -0.36 -25.33 -21.02
N LEU A 24 -0.07 -24.05 -20.78
CA LEU A 24 -0.78 -23.24 -19.78
C LEU A 24 -2.24 -23.10 -20.19
N THR A 25 -2.53 -22.64 -21.42
CA THR A 25 -3.92 -22.51 -21.94
C THR A 25 -4.72 -23.80 -21.89
N THR A 26 -4.11 -24.94 -22.23
CA THR A 26 -4.80 -26.25 -22.18
C THR A 26 -5.19 -26.65 -20.76
N ARG A 27 -4.39 -26.25 -19.74
CA ARG A 27 -4.70 -26.46 -18.32
C ARG A 27 -5.50 -25.33 -17.66
N SER A 28 -5.73 -24.22 -18.37
CA SER A 28 -6.29 -22.98 -17.84
C SER A 28 -7.74 -22.74 -18.21
N LYS A 29 -8.51 -23.75 -18.65
CA LYS A 29 -9.97 -23.59 -18.83
C LYS A 29 -10.58 -23.06 -17.53
N GLY A 30 -10.94 -21.78 -17.52
CA GLY A 30 -11.53 -21.07 -16.38
C GLY A 30 -10.65 -20.02 -15.68
N ILE A 31 -9.35 -19.92 -15.99
CA ILE A 31 -8.50 -18.84 -15.43
C ILE A 31 -8.83 -17.54 -16.16
N ARG A 32 -9.42 -16.58 -15.44
CA ARG A 32 -9.79 -15.26 -15.98
C ARG A 32 -8.71 -14.20 -15.77
N THR A 33 -7.76 -14.44 -14.85
CA THR A 33 -6.74 -13.45 -14.48
C THR A 33 -5.37 -14.13 -14.41
N ALA A 34 -4.40 -13.59 -15.14
CA ALA A 34 -2.99 -13.92 -15.06
C ALA A 34 -2.23 -12.82 -14.31
N VAL A 35 -1.37 -13.21 -13.37
CA VAL A 35 -0.43 -12.30 -12.70
C VAL A 35 0.98 -12.67 -13.15
N CYS A 36 1.59 -11.79 -13.94
CA CYS A 36 2.92 -11.98 -14.51
C CYS A 36 3.95 -11.23 -13.67
N VAL A 37 4.87 -11.95 -13.03
CA VAL A 37 5.94 -11.34 -12.22
C VAL A 37 7.22 -11.32 -13.03
N PHE A 38 7.76 -10.13 -13.27
CA PHE A 38 8.97 -9.91 -14.04
C PHE A 38 9.98 -9.14 -13.21
N THR A 39 11.23 -9.58 -13.23
CA THR A 39 12.36 -8.81 -12.71
C THR A 39 12.95 -7.93 -13.82
N SER A 40 13.64 -6.85 -13.44
CA SER A 40 14.39 -6.00 -14.37
C SER A 40 15.56 -6.78 -15.01
N THR A 41 15.33 -7.35 -16.19
CA THR A 41 16.35 -8.01 -17.03
C THR A 41 16.22 -7.55 -18.48
N ASP A 42 17.27 -7.73 -19.27
CA ASP A 42 17.44 -7.13 -20.61
C ASP A 42 16.36 -7.51 -21.64
N ASP A 43 15.69 -8.67 -21.50
CA ASP A 43 14.67 -9.12 -22.44
C ASP A 43 13.25 -8.66 -22.02
N MET A 44 12.93 -7.40 -22.28
CA MET A 44 11.57 -6.87 -22.10
C MET A 44 10.63 -7.20 -23.26
N GLY A 45 11.17 -7.44 -24.45
CA GLY A 45 10.39 -7.78 -25.65
C GLY A 45 9.70 -9.14 -25.52
N GLY A 46 10.43 -10.17 -25.10
CA GLY A 46 9.86 -11.50 -24.88
C GLY A 46 8.81 -11.51 -23.75
N LYS A 47 9.02 -10.72 -22.70
CA LYS A 47 8.05 -10.57 -21.60
C LYS A 47 6.76 -9.88 -22.03
N ALA A 48 6.87 -8.84 -22.86
CA ALA A 48 5.70 -8.16 -23.42
C ALA A 48 4.90 -9.09 -24.34
N GLU A 49 5.56 -9.98 -25.07
CA GLU A 49 4.88 -10.95 -25.92
C GLU A 49 4.03 -11.94 -25.11
N ILE A 50 4.50 -12.38 -23.94
CA ILE A 50 3.69 -13.20 -23.01
C ILE A 50 2.39 -12.48 -22.63
N VAL A 51 2.48 -11.18 -22.32
CA VAL A 51 1.31 -10.37 -21.98
C VAL A 51 0.34 -10.33 -23.15
N ARG A 52 0.82 -10.07 -24.37
CA ARG A 52 -0.04 -10.06 -25.57
C ARG A 52 -0.71 -11.40 -25.83
N GLN A 53 0.00 -12.51 -25.65
CA GLN A 53 -0.60 -13.83 -25.84
C GLN A 53 -1.69 -14.11 -24.80
N PHE A 54 -1.50 -13.73 -23.52
CA PHE A 54 -2.57 -13.83 -22.52
C PHE A 54 -3.76 -12.90 -22.81
N LYS A 55 -3.51 -11.69 -23.33
CA LYS A 55 -4.59 -10.80 -23.78
C LYS A 55 -5.34 -11.37 -24.99
N ALA A 56 -4.66 -12.01 -25.94
CA ALA A 56 -5.28 -12.68 -27.09
C ALA A 56 -6.23 -13.83 -26.67
N LEU A 57 -6.01 -14.38 -25.47
CA LEU A 57 -6.86 -15.39 -24.83
C LEU A 57 -8.00 -14.79 -23.98
N GLN A 58 -8.22 -13.47 -24.07
CA GLN A 58 -9.22 -12.72 -23.29
C GLN A 58 -9.04 -12.80 -21.77
N MET A 59 -7.81 -12.99 -21.31
CA MET A 59 -7.49 -12.94 -19.87
C MET A 59 -7.29 -11.49 -19.41
N ASN A 60 -7.59 -11.22 -18.14
CA ASN A 60 -7.10 -10.05 -17.44
C ASN A 60 -5.63 -10.29 -17.04
N VAL A 61 -4.73 -9.38 -17.37
CA VAL A 61 -3.30 -9.52 -17.13
C VAL A 61 -2.82 -8.41 -16.22
N VAL A 62 -2.30 -8.79 -15.06
CA VAL A 62 -1.63 -7.90 -14.11
C VAL A 62 -0.13 -8.16 -14.22
N VAL A 63 0.64 -7.11 -14.52
CA VAL A 63 2.09 -7.19 -14.59
C VAL A 63 2.70 -6.64 -13.31
N VAL A 64 3.49 -7.45 -12.62
CA VAL A 64 4.29 -7.04 -11.46
C VAL A 64 5.73 -6.92 -11.90
N LEU A 65 6.30 -5.72 -11.82
CA LEU A 65 7.70 -5.46 -12.12
C LEU A 65 8.48 -5.26 -10.82
N VAL A 66 9.45 -6.15 -10.58
CA VAL A 66 10.26 -6.19 -9.36
C VAL A 66 11.67 -5.67 -9.65
N GLY A 67 12.18 -4.82 -8.77
CA GLY A 67 13.48 -4.18 -8.89
C GLY A 67 13.37 -2.77 -9.50
N TYR A 68 14.28 -2.42 -10.41
CA TYR A 68 14.30 -1.12 -11.09
C TYR A 68 13.96 -1.31 -12.58
N PRO A 69 12.69 -1.56 -12.92
CA PRO A 69 12.31 -1.88 -14.29
C PRO A 69 12.49 -0.68 -15.22
N SER A 70 13.17 -0.91 -16.35
CA SER A 70 13.18 -0.03 -17.51
C SER A 70 12.14 -0.51 -18.53
N GLY A 71 11.73 0.37 -19.45
CA GLY A 71 10.89 -0.03 -20.58
C GLY A 71 9.44 -0.39 -20.22
N ILE A 72 8.86 0.22 -19.19
CA ILE A 72 7.48 -0.03 -18.74
C ILE A 72 6.43 0.07 -19.86
N GLY A 73 6.68 0.93 -20.87
CA GLY A 73 5.80 1.09 -22.03
C GLY A 73 5.64 -0.17 -22.88
N ALA A 74 6.53 -1.16 -22.75
CA ALA A 74 6.38 -2.45 -23.42
C ALA A 74 5.14 -3.24 -22.95
N PHE A 75 4.65 -2.96 -21.74
CA PHE A 75 3.52 -3.65 -21.11
C PHE A 75 2.20 -2.88 -21.20
N LYS A 76 2.06 -1.97 -22.17
CA LYS A 76 0.86 -1.15 -22.37
C LYS A 76 -0.46 -1.94 -22.54
N ASP A 77 -0.36 -3.20 -22.95
CA ASP A 77 -1.51 -4.07 -23.21
C ASP A 77 -2.02 -4.75 -21.91
N ALA A 78 -1.31 -4.58 -20.78
CA ALA A 78 -1.72 -5.11 -19.48
C ALA A 78 -2.89 -4.30 -18.87
N ASP A 79 -3.76 -4.99 -18.13
CA ASP A 79 -4.90 -4.35 -17.44
C ASP A 79 -4.47 -3.60 -16.18
N ALA A 80 -3.34 -3.99 -15.58
CA ALA A 80 -2.72 -3.27 -14.47
C ALA A 80 -1.20 -3.52 -14.43
N ILE A 81 -0.45 -2.51 -13.99
CA ILE A 81 0.99 -2.61 -13.76
C ILE A 81 1.28 -2.23 -12.31
N VAL A 82 1.95 -3.13 -11.58
CA VAL A 82 2.43 -2.93 -10.22
C VAL A 82 3.95 -2.81 -10.24
N LEU A 83 4.46 -1.69 -9.73
CA LEU A 83 5.89 -1.43 -9.60
C LEU A 83 6.33 -1.73 -8.17
N ALA A 84 7.32 -2.61 -8.03
CA ALA A 84 7.84 -3.06 -6.75
C ALA A 84 9.35 -2.82 -6.72
N TYR A 85 9.74 -1.63 -6.27
CA TYR A 85 11.14 -1.23 -6.18
C TYR A 85 11.85 -1.95 -5.02
N CYS A 86 12.98 -2.58 -5.32
CA CYS A 86 13.80 -3.26 -4.33
C CYS A 86 15.25 -3.37 -4.79
N SER A 87 16.17 -3.54 -3.83
CA SER A 87 17.51 -4.04 -4.13
C SER A 87 17.42 -5.52 -4.56
N PRO A 88 18.45 -6.04 -5.25
CA PRO A 88 18.51 -7.47 -5.60
C PRO A 88 18.33 -8.39 -4.39
N ASP A 89 18.90 -8.03 -3.25
CA ASP A 89 18.89 -8.83 -2.01
C ASP A 89 17.54 -8.83 -1.29
N SER A 90 16.58 -8.00 -1.69
CA SER A 90 15.26 -7.88 -1.04
C SER A 90 14.11 -8.33 -1.94
N CYS A 91 14.40 -8.97 -3.08
CA CYS A 91 13.36 -9.36 -4.04
C CYS A 91 12.32 -10.33 -3.44
N ALA A 92 12.74 -11.23 -2.56
CA ALA A 92 11.83 -12.20 -1.93
C ALA A 92 10.86 -11.52 -0.95
N GLU A 93 11.37 -10.64 -0.09
CA GLU A 93 10.58 -9.85 0.85
C GLU A 93 9.63 -8.90 0.11
N THR A 94 10.12 -8.25 -0.94
CA THR A 94 9.31 -7.41 -1.80
C THR A 94 8.20 -8.20 -2.46
N MET A 95 8.48 -9.40 -2.98
CA MET A 95 7.46 -10.25 -3.57
C MET A 95 6.42 -10.75 -2.58
N LYS A 96 6.82 -11.02 -1.33
CA LYS A 96 5.87 -11.30 -0.25
C LYS A 96 4.94 -10.10 -0.02
N GLY A 97 5.51 -8.89 0.07
CA GLY A 97 4.73 -7.65 0.20
C GLY A 97 3.78 -7.42 -0.98
N VAL A 98 4.24 -7.62 -2.22
CA VAL A 98 3.38 -7.50 -3.40
C VAL A 98 2.27 -8.55 -3.41
N ALA A 99 2.57 -9.80 -3.06
CA ALA A 99 1.56 -10.85 -2.97
C ALA A 99 0.47 -10.47 -1.96
N ASP A 100 0.88 -10.05 -0.75
CA ASP A 100 -0.02 -9.57 0.30
C ASP A 100 -0.86 -8.41 -0.20
N VAL A 101 -0.28 -7.46 -0.96
CA VAL A 101 -1.04 -6.37 -1.59
C VAL A 101 -2.05 -6.93 -2.59
N LEU A 102 -1.65 -7.80 -3.52
CA LEU A 102 -2.55 -8.32 -4.55
C LEU A 102 -3.72 -9.12 -3.99
N VAL A 103 -3.53 -9.86 -2.90
CA VAL A 103 -4.62 -10.58 -2.21
C VAL A 103 -5.32 -9.71 -1.15
N GLY A 104 -4.85 -8.47 -0.98
CA GLY A 104 -5.26 -7.51 0.03
C GLY A 104 -5.09 -7.97 1.46
N GLN A 105 -4.13 -8.84 1.70
CA GLN A 105 -3.68 -9.20 3.03
C GLN A 105 -2.60 -8.24 3.55
N ALA A 106 -2.13 -7.29 2.72
CA ALA A 106 -1.16 -6.31 3.16
C ALA A 106 -1.69 -5.51 4.36
N PRO A 107 -0.94 -5.44 5.46
CA PRO A 107 -1.34 -4.65 6.61
C PRO A 107 -1.36 -3.17 6.23
N MET A 108 -2.30 -2.40 6.79
CA MET A 108 -2.24 -0.95 6.70
C MET A 108 -0.95 -0.48 7.37
N PHE A 109 -0.12 0.27 6.65
CA PHE A 109 1.08 0.85 7.21
C PHE A 109 0.71 2.13 7.95
N MET A 110 1.32 2.38 9.11
CA MET A 110 1.20 3.67 9.77
C MET A 110 2.54 4.35 9.72
N ARG A 111 2.56 5.56 9.16
CA ARG A 111 3.77 6.36 9.09
C ARG A 111 4.16 6.75 10.52
N PRO A 112 5.39 6.43 10.96
CA PRO A 112 5.90 6.95 12.23
C PRO A 112 5.82 8.47 12.24
N ILE A 113 5.38 9.06 13.35
CA ILE A 113 5.42 10.51 13.52
C ILE A 113 6.83 10.83 14.07
N PRO A 114 7.70 11.50 13.30
CA PRO A 114 9.13 11.59 13.62
C PRO A 114 9.41 12.52 14.81
N ASN A 115 8.50 13.44 15.12
CA ASN A 115 8.64 14.41 16.19
C ASN A 115 7.42 14.37 17.10
N ASP A 116 7.63 14.67 18.37
CA ASP A 116 6.55 14.87 19.32
C ASP A 116 5.65 16.02 18.86
N LEU A 117 4.33 15.80 18.88
CA LEU A 117 3.37 16.86 18.64
C LEU A 117 3.41 17.84 19.81
N LYS A 118 3.53 19.14 19.56
CA LYS A 118 3.51 20.16 20.60
C LYS A 118 2.19 20.89 20.63
N THR A 119 1.61 21.03 21.82
CA THR A 119 0.37 21.79 22.03
C THR A 119 0.39 22.49 23.40
N LYS A 120 -0.65 23.26 23.70
CA LYS A 120 -0.82 23.99 24.96
C LYS A 120 -1.96 23.41 25.78
N VAL A 121 -1.91 23.60 27.09
CA VAL A 121 -3.02 23.26 27.99
C VAL A 121 -4.32 23.90 27.48
N GLY A 122 -5.40 23.12 27.42
CA GLY A 122 -6.72 23.57 26.99
C GLY A 122 -6.89 23.79 25.48
N LYS A 123 -5.81 23.78 24.68
CA LYS A 123 -5.90 23.90 23.22
C LYS A 123 -6.50 22.62 22.63
N LYS A 124 -7.50 22.77 21.77
CA LYS A 124 -8.08 21.67 21.01
C LYS A 124 -7.19 21.35 19.81
N GLU A 125 -6.72 20.12 19.74
CA GLU A 125 -6.03 19.55 18.58
C GLU A 125 -6.95 18.52 17.91
N LEU A 126 -6.96 18.51 16.57
CA LEU A 126 -7.70 17.54 15.78
C LEU A 126 -6.80 16.36 15.44
N TYR A 127 -7.22 15.16 15.83
CA TYR A 127 -6.54 13.91 15.51
C TYR A 127 -7.33 13.16 14.43
N SER A 128 -6.63 12.78 13.37
CA SER A 128 -7.18 11.99 12.27
C SER A 128 -6.23 10.84 11.92
N PRO A 129 -6.74 9.59 11.82
CA PRO A 129 -5.91 8.45 11.43
C PRO A 129 -5.49 8.58 9.96
N LEU A 130 -6.19 9.36 9.14
CA LEU A 130 -5.89 9.56 7.73
C LEU A 130 -4.56 10.32 7.51
N ASP A 131 -4.13 11.10 8.49
CA ASP A 131 -2.82 11.80 8.43
C ASP A 131 -1.65 10.82 8.64
N ILE A 132 -1.93 9.71 9.32
CA ILE A 132 -0.96 8.71 9.81
C ILE A 132 -0.93 7.48 8.91
N ILE A 133 -2.10 6.99 8.48
CA ILE A 133 -2.22 5.78 7.67
C ILE A 133 -1.58 6.02 6.30
N ARG A 134 -0.81 5.04 5.86
CA ARG A 134 -0.38 4.84 4.49
C ARG A 134 -0.74 3.42 4.10
N THR A 135 -1.13 3.21 2.86
CA THR A 135 -1.54 1.88 2.42
C THR A 135 -0.78 1.52 1.16
N PRO A 136 -0.72 0.21 0.92
CA PRO A 136 -1.32 -0.30 -0.29
C PRO A 136 -2.47 -1.23 0.11
N ALA A 137 -3.69 -0.91 -0.32
CA ALA A 137 -4.78 -1.88 -0.35
C ALA A 137 -4.92 -2.36 -1.79
N GLY A 138 -4.13 -3.36 -2.17
CA GLY A 138 -4.54 -4.13 -3.34
C GLY A 138 -5.69 -5.01 -2.90
N VAL A 139 -6.72 -5.16 -3.71
CA VAL A 139 -7.60 -6.31 -3.66
C VAL A 139 -7.78 -6.67 -5.12
N LEU A 140 -7.19 -7.78 -5.55
CA LEU A 140 -7.71 -8.44 -6.74
C LEU A 140 -9.08 -9.04 -6.38
N PRO A 141 -10.12 -8.83 -7.20
CA PRO A 141 -10.06 -8.24 -8.54
C PRO A 141 -10.24 -6.72 -8.50
N VAL A 142 -9.37 -6.00 -9.23
CA VAL A 142 -9.66 -4.64 -9.66
C VAL A 142 -11.01 -4.72 -10.38
N THR A 143 -12.00 -3.91 -10.01
CA THR A 143 -13.13 -3.66 -10.89
C THR A 143 -12.56 -2.93 -12.10
N ILE A 144 -12.16 -3.68 -13.13
CA ILE A 144 -11.74 -3.13 -14.41
C ILE A 144 -13.03 -2.65 -15.08
N ASN A 145 -13.48 -1.45 -14.71
CA ASN A 145 -14.41 -0.70 -15.55
C ASN A 145 -13.71 -0.31 -16.85
N ASP A 146 -14.47 0.25 -17.79
CA ASP A 146 -14.06 0.56 -19.16
C ASP A 146 -12.61 1.04 -19.33
N GLU A 147 -12.04 0.66 -20.48
CA GLU A 147 -10.71 0.97 -21.00
C GLU A 147 -10.03 2.17 -20.30
N PHE A 148 -9.01 1.90 -19.48
CA PHE A 148 -8.24 2.94 -18.80
C PHE A 148 -7.54 3.80 -19.85
N LYS A 149 -8.07 5.01 -20.11
CA LYS A 149 -7.36 6.00 -20.92
C LYS A 149 -6.04 6.32 -20.23
N ALA A 150 -4.94 6.25 -20.99
CA ALA A 150 -3.62 6.65 -20.51
C ALA A 150 -3.70 8.02 -19.83
N GLY A 151 -3.24 8.10 -18.58
CA GLY A 151 -3.37 9.29 -17.72
C GLY A 151 -4.46 9.23 -16.66
N THR A 152 -5.25 8.16 -16.59
CA THR A 152 -6.21 7.93 -15.50
C THR A 152 -5.48 7.39 -14.27
N PHE A 153 -5.54 8.11 -13.15
CA PHE A 153 -5.07 7.63 -11.85
C PHE A 153 -6.28 7.28 -10.99
N ILE A 154 -6.29 6.08 -10.39
CA ILE A 154 -7.19 5.78 -9.27
C ILE A 154 -6.46 6.25 -8.02
N THR A 155 -6.96 7.33 -7.41
CA THR A 155 -6.52 7.70 -6.07
C THR A 155 -7.21 6.80 -5.07
N TYR A 156 -6.43 6.07 -4.30
CA TYR A 156 -6.91 5.29 -3.18
C TYR A 156 -7.29 6.22 -2.01
N ASP A 157 -8.50 6.10 -1.46
CA ASP A 157 -8.91 6.75 -0.21
C ASP A 157 -8.77 5.77 0.97
N PRO A 158 -7.90 6.03 1.96
CA PRO A 158 -7.78 5.21 3.17
C PRO A 158 -9.09 5.02 3.95
N LYS A 159 -10.06 5.92 3.79
CA LYS A 159 -11.41 5.75 4.37
C LYS A 159 -12.10 4.48 3.85
N ASP A 160 -11.82 4.06 2.62
CA ASP A 160 -12.50 2.93 2.01
C ASP A 160 -12.05 1.57 2.57
N THR A 161 -10.95 1.51 3.32
CA THR A 161 -10.47 0.25 3.93
C THR A 161 -10.52 0.27 5.44
N LEU A 162 -10.64 1.44 6.06
CA LEU A 162 -10.69 1.60 7.49
C LEU A 162 -12.08 1.23 8.01
N LYS A 163 -12.15 0.21 8.87
CA LYS A 163 -13.40 -0.19 9.55
C LYS A 163 -13.58 0.51 10.89
N LYS A 164 -12.47 0.73 11.62
CA LYS A 164 -12.49 1.29 12.97
C LYS A 164 -11.17 1.98 13.28
N ALA A 165 -11.23 3.10 14.00
CA ALA A 165 -10.11 3.74 14.67
C ALA A 165 -10.41 3.90 16.16
N VAL A 166 -9.41 3.67 17.00
CA VAL A 166 -9.46 3.86 18.45
C VAL A 166 -8.23 4.64 18.87
N TRP A 167 -8.46 5.69 19.64
CA TRP A 167 -7.44 6.54 20.23
C TRP A 167 -7.39 6.30 21.73
N ASP A 168 -6.19 6.10 22.25
CA ASP A 168 -5.86 6.25 23.66
C ASP A 168 -4.91 7.44 23.78
N PHE A 169 -5.31 8.47 24.52
CA PHE A 169 -4.53 9.71 24.63
C PHE A 169 -3.50 9.68 25.78
N GLY A 170 -3.41 8.58 26.53
CA GLY A 170 -2.46 8.46 27.64
C GLY A 170 -2.79 9.29 28.87
N ASP A 171 -3.92 10.02 28.87
CA ASP A 171 -4.47 10.76 30.02
C ASP A 171 -5.71 10.08 30.64
N GLY A 172 -5.98 8.84 30.22
CA GLY A 172 -7.15 8.05 30.61
C GLY A 172 -8.38 8.23 29.70
N ASP A 173 -8.36 9.19 28.77
CA ASP A 173 -9.42 9.35 27.77
C ASP A 173 -9.19 8.44 26.57
N ARG A 174 -10.27 7.78 26.13
CA ARG A 174 -10.29 6.93 24.94
C ARG A 174 -11.45 7.32 24.04
N LYS A 175 -11.20 7.40 22.74
CA LYS A 175 -12.21 7.75 21.74
C LYS A 175 -12.20 6.76 20.60
N LYS A 176 -13.37 6.50 20.03
CA LYS A 176 -13.55 5.66 18.84
C LYS A 176 -14.20 6.52 17.76
N ASP A 177 -13.37 7.24 17.02
CA ASP A 177 -13.80 8.08 15.90
C ASP A 177 -12.66 8.26 14.89
N LEU A 178 -13.02 8.64 13.66
CA LEU A 178 -12.07 9.05 12.63
C LEU A 178 -11.56 10.47 12.88
N TYR A 179 -12.38 11.33 13.47
CA TYR A 179 -12.00 12.71 13.76
C TYR A 179 -12.23 12.97 15.23
N VAL A 180 -11.15 13.21 15.99
CA VAL A 180 -11.24 13.43 17.43
C VAL A 180 -10.62 14.77 17.79
N GLU A 181 -11.44 15.67 18.33
CA GLU A 181 -10.94 16.86 19.02
C GLU A 181 -10.49 16.48 20.44
N LYS A 182 -9.23 16.78 20.78
CA LYS A 182 -8.67 16.53 22.11
C LYS A 182 -7.98 17.76 22.65
N ALA A 183 -8.28 18.10 23.91
CA ALA A 183 -7.56 19.10 24.70
C ALA A 183 -7.09 18.47 26.02
N TYR A 184 -5.83 18.73 26.39
CA TYR A 184 -5.25 18.24 27.63
C TYR A 184 -5.41 19.27 28.75
N LYS A 185 -5.72 18.79 29.96
CA LYS A 185 -6.00 19.65 31.13
C LYS A 185 -4.77 20.04 31.93
N LYS A 186 -3.65 19.34 31.75
CA LYS A 186 -2.41 19.54 32.49
C LYS A 186 -1.22 19.49 31.53
N PRO A 187 -0.14 20.21 31.82
CA PRO A 187 1.10 20.07 31.07
C PRO A 187 1.69 18.67 31.30
N GLY A 188 2.44 18.18 30.31
CA GLY A 188 3.05 16.85 30.36
C GLY A 188 3.32 16.24 29.00
N ARG A 189 3.97 15.08 28.99
CA ARG A 189 4.22 14.28 27.79
C ARG A 189 3.31 13.07 27.81
N TYR A 190 2.39 13.01 26.85
CA TYR A 190 1.36 11.98 26.76
C TYR A 190 1.67 11.01 25.62
N ALA A 191 1.65 9.70 25.92
CA ALA A 191 1.77 8.65 24.91
C ALA A 191 0.40 8.44 24.25
N VAL A 192 0.27 8.88 23.01
CA VAL A 192 -0.94 8.74 22.20
C VAL A 192 -0.82 7.47 21.37
N THR A 193 -1.73 6.53 21.57
CA THR A 193 -1.81 5.29 20.80
C THR A 193 -3.04 5.31 19.88
N LEU A 194 -2.78 5.17 18.58
CA LEU A 194 -3.80 4.91 17.57
C LEU A 194 -3.82 3.41 17.26
N THR A 195 -4.97 2.78 17.44
CA THR A 195 -5.23 1.41 16.97
C THR A 195 -6.30 1.44 15.88
N ILE A 196 -5.97 0.91 14.71
CA ILE A 196 -6.87 0.83 13.56
C ILE A 196 -7.25 -0.61 13.26
N THR A 197 -8.43 -0.81 12.70
CA THR A 197 -8.89 -2.10 12.18
C THR A 197 -9.37 -1.91 10.75
N ASP A 198 -8.87 -2.72 9.82
CA ASP A 198 -9.33 -2.69 8.42
C ASP A 198 -10.67 -3.44 8.25
N LYS A 199 -11.24 -3.35 7.05
CA LYS A 199 -12.47 -4.08 6.68
C LYS A 199 -12.29 -5.61 6.72
N LYS A 200 -11.06 -6.13 6.66
CA LYS A 200 -10.72 -7.55 6.77
C LYS A 200 -10.49 -8.00 8.22
N GLY A 201 -10.58 -7.09 9.18
CA GLY A 201 -10.38 -7.36 10.61
C GLY A 201 -8.92 -7.33 11.05
N GLN A 202 -7.97 -6.99 10.19
CA GLN A 202 -6.57 -6.83 10.60
C GLN A 202 -6.42 -5.57 11.44
N MET A 203 -5.62 -5.69 12.50
CA MET A 203 -5.34 -4.59 13.41
C MET A 203 -3.92 -4.09 13.24
N SER A 204 -3.73 -2.79 13.41
CA SER A 204 -2.40 -2.18 13.46
C SER A 204 -2.41 -1.09 14.54
N SER A 205 -1.29 -0.91 15.23
CA SER A 205 -1.16 0.11 16.29
C SER A 205 0.09 0.97 16.10
N LEU A 206 -0.03 2.27 16.34
CA LEU A 206 1.09 3.21 16.37
C LEU A 206 1.01 4.04 17.66
N THR A 207 2.14 4.21 18.33
CA THR A 207 2.27 5.11 19.48
C THR A 207 3.23 6.25 19.14
N PHE A 208 2.82 7.47 19.45
CA PHE A 208 3.64 8.69 19.37
C PHE A 208 3.40 9.55 20.61
N HIS A 209 4.15 10.63 20.76
CA HIS A 209 4.03 11.50 21.94
C HIS A 209 3.44 12.86 21.58
N THR A 210 2.60 13.38 22.48
CA THR A 210 2.16 14.77 22.48
C THR A 210 2.71 15.45 23.74
N VAL A 211 3.46 16.53 23.55
CA VAL A 211 3.99 17.39 24.61
C VAL A 211 3.04 18.57 24.78
N VAL A 212 2.49 18.70 25.98
CA VAL A 212 1.58 19.77 26.37
C VAL A 212 2.35 20.74 27.25
N GLU A 213 2.54 21.95 26.75
CA GLU A 213 3.22 23.03 27.45
C GLU A 213 2.19 23.89 28.21
N ASP A 214 2.61 24.45 29.34
CA ASP A 214 1.80 25.39 30.11
C ASP A 214 1.84 26.78 29.45
N ASP A 215 0.75 27.53 29.57
CA ASP A 215 0.65 28.88 28.99
C ASP A 215 1.26 29.97 29.90
N MET A 216 1.81 29.58 31.06
CA MET A 216 2.31 30.52 32.08
C MET A 216 3.68 31.16 31.81
N ALA A 217 4.22 31.07 30.58
CA ALA A 217 5.54 31.61 30.24
C ALA A 217 5.54 33.01 29.59
N THR A 218 4.50 33.84 29.76
CA THR A 218 4.49 35.19 29.15
C THR A 218 3.97 36.35 30.03
N ASN A 219 3.91 36.18 31.36
CA ASN A 219 3.54 37.29 32.27
C ASN A 219 4.59 37.55 33.38
N MET A 220 5.89 37.49 33.08
CA MET A 220 6.94 37.94 34.03
C MET A 220 8.10 38.68 33.32
N THR A 221 7.85 39.77 32.61
CA THR A 221 8.91 40.76 32.27
C THR A 221 8.42 42.21 32.06
N GLU A 222 7.27 42.62 32.63
CA GLU A 222 6.93 44.05 32.73
C GLU A 222 6.46 44.36 34.14
N GLY A 223 7.37 44.84 34.98
CA GLY A 223 7.03 45.26 36.33
C GLY A 223 8.20 45.36 37.29
N GLN A 224 9.26 46.09 36.94
CA GLN A 224 10.05 46.86 37.92
C GLN A 224 10.48 48.18 37.26
N GLY A 225 9.73 49.23 37.57
CA GLY A 225 10.23 50.61 37.60
C GLY A 225 10.77 50.93 38.99
#